data_AF-A0A1A9UK14-F1
#
_entry.id   AF-A0A1A9UK14-F1
#
_cell.length_a   1.000
_cell.length_b   1.000
_cell.length_c   1.000
_cell.angle_alpha   90.00
_cell.angle_beta   90.00
_cell.angle_gamma   90.00
#
_symmetry.space_group_name_H-M   'P 1'
#
loop_
_entity.id
_entity.type
_entity.pdbx_description
1 polymer ?
#
loop_
_entity_poly.entity_id
_entity_poly.type
_entity_poly.pdbx_seq_one_letter_code
_entity_poly.pdbx_strand_id
1 'polypeptide(L)'
;CSAKTSEGFRLHKKVVKHIYSVPTLTECERLCSGQDTFVCHTYSYRYSPASRDNCLLCDRPINRLDYYVDIEPDRDYDIYSMADDVQVCRQLTPGDNTRGTSSTSATALPDPRNAQCFFRAIDSTRFYKSIVRDSLTVRTVGECEMECIKSIKFTCRAFAYRYGHQKHSGIIDNCQLSDWPVRDMDKERHLILDPAFDIFERASYGHGCEIQPIVDNKHNKKSVCYLGYGSPAKLLTAAIKKVITVPSELECKRECTRFRDTTPFKCYSFSYGSRKNTLNCEMSDLDQTELKSNLHYASTGDRDFWLFAWNPFDYTCRDKVTTVGGAGGRANNNRRMDIFKETGMQRLYSV
;
A
#
# COMPACT_ATOMS: atom_id res chain seq x y z
N CYS A 1 -1.63 -19.85 4.12
CA CYS A 1 -2.19 -21.22 3.98
C CYS A 1 -3.72 -21.27 4.02
N SER A 2 -4.35 -20.10 4.05
CA SER A 2 -5.75 -19.85 3.83
C SER A 2 -5.94 -18.98 2.61
N ALA A 3 -7.17 -18.92 2.11
CA ALA A 3 -7.60 -18.01 1.07
C ALA A 3 -8.79 -17.18 1.56
N LYS A 4 -8.83 -15.89 1.22
CA LYS A 4 -10.00 -15.03 1.48
C LYS A 4 -11.16 -15.57 0.64
N THR A 5 -12.29 -15.83 1.29
CA THR A 5 -13.50 -16.39 0.67
C THR A 5 -14.68 -15.44 0.69
N SER A 6 -14.75 -14.53 1.67
CA SER A 6 -15.79 -13.52 1.73
C SER A 6 -15.22 -12.21 2.26
N GLU A 7 -15.53 -11.12 1.57
CA GLU A 7 -15.02 -9.79 1.88
C GLU A 7 -16.10 -8.93 2.52
N GLY A 8 -15.82 -8.31 3.66
CA GLY A 8 -16.80 -7.50 4.39
C GLY A 8 -17.87 -8.32 5.10
N PHE A 9 -17.52 -9.54 5.51
CA PHE A 9 -18.40 -10.45 6.23
C PHE A 9 -17.69 -11.06 7.44
N ARG A 10 -18.49 -11.41 8.44
CA ARG A 10 -18.07 -12.00 9.71
C ARG A 10 -18.85 -13.30 9.97
N LEU A 11 -18.19 -14.27 10.59
CA LEU A 11 -18.84 -15.45 11.16
C LEU A 11 -19.75 -15.07 12.33
N HIS A 12 -21.01 -15.48 12.25
CA HIS A 12 -21.98 -15.31 13.33
C HIS A 12 -21.48 -16.02 14.61
N LYS A 13 -21.66 -15.39 15.77
CA LYS A 13 -21.20 -15.90 17.08
C LYS A 13 -21.54 -17.37 17.37
N LYS A 14 -22.62 -17.89 16.78
CA LYS A 14 -23.16 -19.23 17.04
C LYS A 14 -22.33 -20.35 16.38
N VAL A 15 -21.61 -20.05 15.30
CA VAL A 15 -20.74 -21.01 14.60
C VAL A 15 -19.27 -20.88 15.02
N VAL A 16 -18.94 -19.81 15.75
CA VAL A 16 -17.61 -19.55 16.27
C VAL A 16 -17.32 -20.48 17.46
N LYS A 17 -16.21 -21.21 17.40
CA LYS A 17 -15.73 -22.08 18.47
C LYS A 17 -14.81 -21.34 19.44
N HIS A 18 -13.88 -20.59 18.89
CA HIS A 18 -12.90 -19.82 19.66
C HIS A 18 -12.77 -18.40 19.15
N ILE A 19 -12.55 -17.49 20.09
CA ILE A 19 -12.33 -16.07 19.85
C ILE A 19 -10.97 -15.72 20.44
N TYR A 20 -10.13 -15.09 19.65
CA TYR A 20 -8.81 -14.62 20.07
C TYR A 20 -8.63 -13.14 19.75
N SER A 21 -7.73 -12.52 20.50
CA SER A 21 -7.17 -11.21 20.24
C SER A 21 -5.74 -11.41 19.73
N VAL A 22 -5.49 -11.15 18.45
CA VAL A 22 -4.19 -11.34 17.83
C VAL A 22 -3.74 -10.09 17.06
N PRO A 23 -2.43 -9.82 16.95
CA PRO A 23 -1.96 -8.60 16.29
C PRO A 23 -2.07 -8.66 14.76
N THR A 24 -2.08 -9.87 14.16
CA THR A 24 -1.99 -10.04 12.70
C THR A 24 -2.91 -11.15 12.19
N LEU A 25 -3.28 -11.04 10.91
CA LEU A 25 -4.02 -12.10 10.20
C LEU A 25 -3.24 -13.42 10.22
N THR A 26 -1.93 -13.36 10.00
CA THR A 26 -1.04 -14.53 9.98
C THR A 26 -1.04 -15.26 11.33
N GLU A 27 -1.16 -14.53 12.44
CA GLU A 27 -1.29 -15.15 13.76
C GLU A 27 -2.66 -15.81 13.94
N CYS A 28 -3.73 -15.21 13.42
CA CYS A 28 -5.06 -15.86 13.38
C CYS A 28 -5.03 -17.15 12.53
N GLU A 29 -4.38 -17.11 11.37
CA GLU A 29 -4.19 -18.26 10.48
C GLU A 29 -3.42 -19.39 11.21
N ARG A 30 -2.33 -19.03 11.92
CA ARG A 30 -1.54 -19.97 12.71
C ARG A 30 -2.37 -20.60 13.82
N LEU A 31 -3.16 -19.81 14.55
CA LEU A 31 -4.06 -20.31 15.60
C LEU A 31 -5.11 -21.27 15.03
N CYS A 32 -5.64 -21.00 13.84
CA CYS A 32 -6.57 -21.90 13.16
C CYS A 32 -5.88 -23.23 12.79
N SER A 33 -4.75 -23.18 12.09
CA SER A 33 -4.01 -24.40 11.71
C SER A 33 -3.48 -25.23 12.88
N GLY A 34 -3.30 -24.60 14.04
CA GLY A 34 -2.72 -25.20 15.24
C GLY A 34 -3.75 -25.69 16.26
N GLN A 35 -5.04 -25.66 15.95
CA GLN A 35 -6.08 -26.18 16.86
C GLN A 35 -5.95 -27.69 17.05
N ASP A 36 -6.02 -28.13 18.30
CA ASP A 36 -5.96 -29.53 18.72
C ASP A 36 -7.34 -30.10 19.10
N THR A 37 -8.23 -29.25 19.60
CA THR A 37 -9.57 -29.64 20.05
C THR A 37 -10.59 -29.81 18.92
N PHE A 38 -10.40 -29.14 17.79
CA PHE A 38 -11.23 -29.28 16.59
C PHE A 38 -10.41 -28.94 15.33
N VAL A 39 -10.87 -29.42 14.19
CA VAL A 39 -10.29 -29.04 12.89
C VAL A 39 -10.86 -27.69 12.47
N CYS A 40 -10.04 -26.65 12.53
CA CYS A 40 -10.44 -25.32 12.08
C CYS A 40 -10.43 -25.26 10.55
N HIS A 41 -11.61 -25.03 9.95
CA HIS A 41 -11.78 -24.97 8.50
C HIS A 41 -11.90 -23.53 8.00
N THR A 42 -12.52 -22.65 8.78
CA THR A 42 -12.71 -21.25 8.41
C THR A 42 -12.46 -20.34 9.60
N TYR A 43 -12.06 -19.11 9.34
CA TYR A 43 -11.96 -18.09 10.36
C TYR A 43 -12.34 -16.70 9.83
N SER A 44 -12.81 -15.83 10.71
CA SER A 44 -12.99 -14.40 10.42
C SER A 44 -11.93 -13.58 11.11
N TYR A 45 -11.41 -12.59 10.41
CA TYR A 45 -10.42 -11.67 10.95
C TYR A 45 -10.84 -10.21 10.78
N ARG A 46 -10.65 -9.41 11.83
CA ARG A 46 -10.90 -7.96 11.83
C ARG A 46 -9.60 -7.17 11.73
N TYR A 47 -9.54 -6.23 10.80
CA TYR A 47 -8.37 -5.36 10.62
C TYR A 47 -8.39 -4.13 11.52
N SER A 48 -9.58 -3.58 11.76
CA SER A 48 -9.71 -2.41 12.63
C SER A 48 -9.39 -2.78 14.09
N PRO A 49 -8.70 -1.89 14.85
CA PRO A 49 -8.37 -2.10 16.25
C PRO A 49 -9.52 -1.79 17.23
N ALA A 50 -10.69 -1.36 16.76
CA ALA A 50 -11.81 -0.98 17.63
C ALA A 50 -12.35 -2.07 18.59
N SER A 51 -12.05 -3.35 18.36
CA SER A 51 -12.44 -4.47 19.23
C SER A 51 -11.22 -5.34 19.55
N ARG A 52 -11.21 -5.94 20.74
CA ARG A 52 -10.20 -6.94 21.12
C ARG A 52 -10.45 -8.30 20.47
N ASP A 53 -11.70 -8.60 20.13
CA ASP A 53 -12.08 -9.87 19.52
C ASP A 53 -11.96 -9.78 18.00
N ASN A 54 -10.75 -10.00 17.48
CA ASN A 54 -10.46 -9.82 16.05
C ASN A 54 -10.14 -11.10 15.29
N CYS A 55 -10.11 -12.26 15.94
CA CYS A 55 -9.92 -13.56 15.31
C CYS A 55 -11.00 -14.55 15.78
N LEU A 56 -11.84 -15.03 14.86
CA LEU A 56 -12.97 -15.91 15.15
C LEU A 56 -12.80 -17.23 14.40
N LEU A 57 -12.62 -18.34 15.10
CA LEU A 57 -12.36 -19.65 14.49
C LEU A 57 -13.63 -20.50 14.38
N CYS A 58 -13.77 -21.25 13.29
CA CYS A 58 -14.91 -22.13 13.02
C CYS A 58 -14.48 -23.50 12.47
N ASP A 59 -15.19 -24.54 12.90
CA ASP A 59 -15.00 -25.94 12.52
C ASP A 59 -15.79 -26.34 11.25
N ARG A 60 -16.39 -25.37 10.56
CA ARG A 60 -17.15 -25.63 9.34
C ARG A 60 -16.43 -25.08 8.12
N PRO A 61 -16.32 -25.85 7.02
CA PRO A 61 -15.85 -25.33 5.75
C PRO A 61 -16.87 -24.33 5.18
N ILE A 62 -16.39 -23.43 4.32
CA ILE A 62 -17.20 -22.33 3.76
C ILE A 62 -18.47 -22.81 3.05
N ASN A 63 -18.42 -23.98 2.40
CA ASN A 63 -19.56 -24.58 1.69
C ASN A 63 -20.61 -25.22 2.62
N ARG A 64 -20.35 -25.30 3.93
CA ARG A 64 -21.30 -25.78 4.95
C ARG A 64 -21.79 -24.69 5.87
N LEU A 65 -21.38 -23.45 5.66
CA LEU A 65 -21.93 -22.29 6.35
C LEU A 65 -23.17 -21.82 5.61
N ASP A 66 -24.27 -21.67 6.33
CA ASP A 66 -25.47 -21.05 5.77
C ASP A 66 -25.30 -19.52 5.75
N TYR A 67 -25.34 -18.95 4.54
CA TYR A 67 -25.11 -17.53 4.31
C TYR A 67 -26.05 -16.61 5.11
N TYR A 68 -27.28 -17.02 5.39
CA TYR A 68 -28.27 -16.18 6.05
C TYR A 68 -28.20 -16.22 7.57
N VAL A 69 -27.61 -17.27 8.13
CA VAL A 69 -27.67 -17.51 9.58
C VAL A 69 -26.30 -17.67 10.21
N ASP A 70 -25.29 -18.11 9.46
CA ASP A 70 -23.93 -18.36 9.95
C ASP A 70 -22.96 -17.23 9.56
N ILE A 71 -23.34 -16.35 8.63
CA ILE A 71 -22.53 -15.25 8.10
C ILE A 71 -23.31 -13.94 8.25
N GLU A 72 -22.63 -12.89 8.72
CA GLU A 72 -23.20 -11.56 8.93
C GLU A 72 -22.39 -10.50 8.15
N PRO A 73 -23.04 -9.49 7.55
CA PRO A 73 -22.33 -8.39 6.90
C PRO A 73 -21.62 -7.54 7.95
N ASP A 74 -20.30 -7.42 7.83
CA ASP A 74 -19.47 -6.60 8.69
C ASP A 74 -18.21 -6.20 7.93
N ARG A 75 -18.18 -4.94 7.47
CA ARG A 75 -17.13 -4.43 6.59
C ARG A 75 -15.76 -4.34 7.27
N ASP A 76 -15.68 -4.48 8.59
CA ASP A 76 -14.40 -4.55 9.28
C ASP A 76 -13.77 -5.95 9.28
N TYR A 77 -14.55 -6.99 8.93
CA TYR A 77 -14.11 -8.38 8.90
C TYR A 77 -14.04 -8.93 7.48
N ASP A 78 -13.17 -9.94 7.31
CA ASP A 78 -13.16 -10.85 6.16
C ASP A 78 -13.20 -12.30 6.65
N ILE A 79 -13.71 -13.21 5.82
CA ILE A 79 -13.74 -14.66 6.07
C ILE A 79 -12.69 -15.37 5.21
N TYR A 80 -11.91 -16.22 5.84
CA TYR A 80 -10.84 -17.01 5.27
C TYR A 80 -11.16 -18.50 5.40
N SER A 81 -10.84 -19.28 4.36
CA SER A 81 -10.90 -20.74 4.39
C SER A 81 -9.49 -21.29 4.38
N MET A 82 -9.22 -22.25 5.28
CA MET A 82 -7.96 -22.98 5.30
C MET A 82 -7.85 -23.89 4.07
N ALA A 83 -6.63 -24.13 3.61
CA ALA A 83 -6.36 -25.19 2.64
C ALA A 83 -6.64 -26.57 3.26
N ASP A 84 -7.15 -27.50 2.46
CA ASP A 84 -7.42 -28.87 2.93
C ASP A 84 -6.15 -29.63 3.32
N ASP A 85 -5.02 -29.29 2.70
CA ASP A 85 -3.71 -29.88 3.01
C ASP A 85 -2.93 -29.01 4.01
N VAL A 86 -2.90 -29.45 5.27
CA VAL A 86 -2.16 -28.81 6.37
C VAL A 86 -0.64 -28.76 6.11
N GLN A 87 -0.10 -29.62 5.23
CA GLN A 87 1.32 -29.56 4.85
C GLN A 87 1.66 -28.33 4.02
N VAL A 88 0.69 -27.76 3.30
CA VAL A 88 0.83 -26.44 2.62
C VAL A 88 1.11 -25.33 3.65
N CYS A 89 0.62 -25.48 4.89
CA CYS A 89 0.91 -24.56 5.99
C CYS A 89 2.35 -24.68 6.50
N ARG A 90 2.95 -25.88 6.47
CA ARG A 90 4.29 -26.16 7.02
C ARG A 90 5.43 -25.81 6.08
N GLN A 91 5.21 -25.77 4.78
CA GLN A 91 6.24 -25.49 3.77
C GLN A 91 6.68 -24.01 3.69
N LEU A 92 6.07 -23.11 4.46
CA LEU A 92 6.40 -21.68 4.50
C LEU A 92 7.46 -21.32 5.55
N THR A 93 8.16 -22.29 6.14
CA THR A 93 9.33 -22.01 6.99
C THR A 93 10.48 -21.45 6.14
N PRO A 94 10.99 -20.24 6.43
CA PRO A 94 12.19 -19.72 5.77
C PRO A 94 13.39 -20.48 6.32
N GLY A 95 13.81 -21.56 5.65
CA GLY A 95 14.99 -22.30 6.10
C GLY A 95 15.42 -23.50 5.26
N ASP A 96 14.55 -24.15 4.49
CA ASP A 96 14.93 -25.42 3.87
C ASP A 96 15.42 -25.27 2.42
N ASN A 97 16.74 -25.06 2.29
CA ASN A 97 17.48 -25.15 1.03
C ASN A 97 17.70 -26.62 0.63
N THR A 98 16.65 -27.35 0.26
CA THR A 98 16.82 -28.67 -0.35
C THR A 98 16.14 -28.77 -1.71
N ARG A 99 16.99 -28.92 -2.73
CA ARG A 99 16.69 -29.10 -4.15
C ARG A 99 15.74 -30.28 -4.40
N GLY A 100 14.78 -30.11 -5.30
CA GLY A 100 14.40 -31.21 -6.21
C GLY A 100 12.94 -31.28 -6.68
N THR A 101 12.78 -30.94 -7.97
CA THR A 101 11.90 -31.63 -8.95
C THR A 101 10.37 -31.59 -8.81
N SER A 102 9.78 -30.75 -9.68
CA SER A 102 8.58 -31.01 -10.50
C SER A 102 7.33 -31.57 -9.82
N SER A 103 6.39 -30.68 -9.49
CA SER A 103 4.98 -30.91 -9.84
C SER A 103 4.31 -29.62 -10.27
N THR A 104 3.71 -29.70 -11.46
CA THR A 104 2.86 -28.71 -12.11
C THR A 104 1.62 -28.43 -11.26
N SER A 105 1.61 -27.30 -10.54
CA SER A 105 0.42 -26.52 -10.13
C SER A 105 0.88 -25.27 -9.37
N ALA A 106 1.73 -24.46 -9.98
CA ALA A 106 2.11 -23.16 -9.42
C ALA A 106 1.07 -22.11 -9.87
N THR A 107 -0.01 -21.94 -9.11
CA THR A 107 -0.65 -20.62 -9.03
C THR A 107 0.40 -19.69 -8.44
N ALA A 108 1.14 -19.04 -9.33
CA ALA A 108 2.24 -18.15 -9.03
C ALA A 108 1.79 -17.08 -8.03
N LEU A 109 2.18 -17.23 -6.76
CA LEU A 109 2.17 -16.11 -5.84
C LEU A 109 3.23 -15.11 -6.34
N PRO A 110 2.86 -13.87 -6.67
CA PRO A 110 3.83 -12.81 -6.92
C PRO A 110 4.70 -12.64 -5.66
N ASP A 111 6.00 -12.35 -5.84
CA ASP A 111 6.94 -11.98 -4.77
C ASP A 111 6.25 -11.01 -3.79
N PRO A 112 6.18 -11.30 -2.47
CA PRO A 112 5.50 -10.47 -1.47
C PRO A 112 5.96 -9.00 -1.46
N ARG A 113 7.14 -8.72 -2.04
CA ARG A 113 7.76 -7.40 -2.11
C ARG A 113 7.32 -6.57 -3.33
N ASN A 114 6.59 -7.18 -4.27
CA ASN A 114 6.11 -6.55 -5.52
C ASN A 114 4.58 -6.59 -5.64
N ALA A 115 3.84 -6.93 -4.58
CA ALA A 115 2.38 -6.89 -4.60
C ALA A 115 1.92 -5.43 -4.67
N GLN A 116 1.33 -5.03 -5.81
CA GLN A 116 0.59 -3.76 -5.87
C GLN A 116 -0.60 -3.87 -4.93
N CYS A 117 -0.58 -3.11 -3.84
CA CYS A 117 -1.63 -3.18 -2.81
C CYS A 117 -2.98 -2.69 -3.30
N PHE A 118 -2.97 -1.87 -4.35
CA PHE A 118 -4.15 -1.39 -5.02
C PHE A 118 -4.01 -1.57 -6.52
N PHE A 119 -5.13 -1.89 -7.15
CA PHE A 119 -5.26 -1.83 -8.60
C PHE A 119 -6.37 -0.85 -8.95
N ARG A 120 -6.26 -0.22 -10.13
CA ARG A 120 -7.32 0.63 -10.65
C ARG A 120 -8.50 -0.25 -11.08
N ALA A 121 -9.63 -0.09 -10.41
CA ALA A 121 -10.80 -0.95 -10.55
C ALA A 121 -11.87 -0.36 -11.45
N ILE A 122 -12.11 0.96 -11.37
CA ILE A 122 -13.10 1.65 -12.20
C ILE A 122 -12.53 3.00 -12.65
N ASP A 123 -12.53 3.24 -13.95
CA ASP A 123 -12.04 4.49 -14.54
C ASP A 123 -13.15 5.57 -14.53
N SER A 124 -12.76 6.85 -14.57
CA SER A 124 -13.66 7.99 -14.80
C SER A 124 -14.86 8.06 -13.85
N THR A 125 -14.68 7.65 -12.60
CA THR A 125 -15.75 7.48 -11.63
C THR A 125 -15.26 7.90 -10.25
N ARG A 126 -16.14 8.54 -9.46
CA ARG A 126 -15.92 8.83 -8.06
C ARG A 126 -17.03 8.26 -7.18
N PHE A 127 -16.79 8.29 -5.87
CA PHE A 127 -17.78 7.84 -4.89
C PHE A 127 -18.91 8.86 -4.71
N TYR A 128 -20.12 8.35 -4.53
CA TYR A 128 -21.24 9.10 -3.99
C TYR A 128 -21.03 9.33 -2.48
N LYS A 129 -21.47 10.49 -1.98
CA LYS A 129 -21.21 10.94 -0.60
C LYS A 129 -21.58 9.91 0.48
N SER A 130 -22.60 9.08 0.25
CA SER A 130 -23.08 8.07 1.20
C SER A 130 -22.07 6.96 1.51
N ILE A 131 -21.13 6.69 0.61
CA ILE A 131 -20.12 5.63 0.76
C ILE A 131 -18.72 6.17 1.04
N VAL A 132 -18.56 7.50 1.12
CA VAL A 132 -17.31 8.15 1.51
C VAL A 132 -17.21 8.14 3.05
N ARG A 133 -16.16 7.49 3.57
CA ARG A 133 -15.87 7.41 5.01
C ARG A 133 -14.89 8.48 5.47
N ASP A 134 -13.95 8.84 4.60
CA ASP A 134 -13.03 9.94 4.82
C ASP A 134 -12.70 10.64 3.50
N SER A 135 -12.33 11.90 3.57
CA SER A 135 -12.07 12.76 2.42
C SER A 135 -10.92 13.70 2.77
N LEU A 136 -9.90 13.71 1.93
CA LEU A 136 -8.65 14.40 2.22
C LEU A 136 -7.98 14.93 0.96
N THR A 137 -7.09 15.88 1.15
CA THR A 137 -6.26 16.44 0.08
C THR A 137 -4.85 15.87 0.16
N VAL A 138 -4.43 15.16 -0.88
CA VAL A 138 -3.11 14.52 -1.01
C VAL A 138 -2.44 14.93 -2.32
N ARG A 139 -1.14 14.67 -2.49
CA ARG A 139 -0.39 15.07 -3.68
C ARG A 139 -0.41 14.04 -4.80
N THR A 140 -0.45 12.76 -4.44
CA THR A 140 -0.31 11.65 -5.38
C THR A 140 -1.30 10.52 -5.07
N VAL A 141 -1.50 9.63 -6.04
CA VAL A 141 -2.28 8.39 -5.86
C VAL A 141 -1.70 7.57 -4.70
N GLY A 142 -0.37 7.44 -4.64
CA GLY A 142 0.34 6.72 -3.58
C GLY A 142 0.08 7.29 -2.19
N GLU A 143 -0.01 8.62 -2.04
CA GLU A 143 -0.42 9.21 -0.76
C GLU A 143 -1.88 8.83 -0.39
N CYS A 144 -2.79 8.74 -1.37
CA CYS A 144 -4.16 8.27 -1.12
C CYS A 144 -4.21 6.78 -0.71
N GLU A 145 -3.41 5.92 -1.37
CA GLU A 145 -3.23 4.51 -0.99
C GLU A 145 -2.79 4.41 0.47
N MET A 146 -1.83 5.24 0.89
CA MET A 146 -1.30 5.26 2.24
C MET A 146 -2.32 5.66 3.29
N GLU A 147 -3.13 6.66 3.00
CA GLU A 147 -4.18 7.12 3.92
C GLU A 147 -5.28 6.07 4.03
N CYS A 148 -5.57 5.34 2.95
CA CYS A 148 -6.40 4.14 3.01
C CYS A 148 -5.76 3.04 3.89
N ILE A 149 -4.47 2.73 3.73
CA ILE A 149 -3.76 1.74 4.56
C ILE A 149 -3.76 2.12 6.04
N LYS A 150 -3.58 3.40 6.37
CA LYS A 150 -3.49 3.90 7.76
C LYS A 150 -4.83 4.09 8.45
N SER A 151 -5.94 3.99 7.72
CA SER A 151 -7.25 4.15 8.34
C SER A 151 -7.50 3.07 9.40
N ILE A 152 -7.63 3.51 10.66
CA ILE A 152 -7.97 2.64 11.80
C ILE A 152 -9.44 2.76 12.21
N LYS A 153 -10.11 3.83 11.77
CA LYS A 153 -11.52 4.11 12.12
C LYS A 153 -12.48 3.13 11.44
N PHE A 154 -12.07 2.60 10.29
CA PHE A 154 -12.78 1.62 9.49
C PHE A 154 -11.75 0.87 8.63
N THR A 155 -12.07 -0.34 8.19
CA THR A 155 -11.25 -1.04 7.20
C THR A 155 -11.42 -0.38 5.83
N CYS A 156 -10.42 0.38 5.36
CA CYS A 156 -10.48 1.00 4.04
C CYS A 156 -10.23 -0.04 2.93
N ARG A 157 -11.21 -0.19 2.03
CA ARG A 157 -11.26 -1.20 0.96
C ARG A 157 -11.06 -0.64 -0.42
N ALA A 158 -11.47 0.62 -0.62
CA ALA A 158 -11.30 1.31 -1.88
C ALA A 158 -11.07 2.79 -1.66
N PHE A 159 -10.43 3.45 -2.62
CA PHE A 159 -10.37 4.90 -2.65
C PHE A 159 -10.65 5.42 -4.07
N ALA A 160 -11.17 6.64 -4.16
CA ALA A 160 -11.26 7.39 -5.42
C ALA A 160 -10.24 8.53 -5.38
N TYR A 161 -9.45 8.67 -6.44
CA TYR A 161 -8.43 9.70 -6.56
C TYR A 161 -8.66 10.58 -7.79
N ARG A 162 -8.56 11.91 -7.62
CA ARG A 162 -8.67 12.88 -8.71
C ARG A 162 -7.31 13.31 -9.23
N TYR A 163 -7.14 13.23 -10.54
CA TYR A 163 -5.96 13.74 -11.25
C TYR A 163 -6.07 15.24 -11.57
N GLY A 164 -4.97 15.97 -11.38
CA GLY A 164 -4.84 17.37 -11.78
C GLY A 164 -5.42 18.40 -10.79
N HIS A 165 -5.25 19.67 -11.12
CA HIS A 165 -5.64 20.79 -10.27
C HIS A 165 -7.16 21.07 -10.30
N GLN A 166 -7.66 21.57 -9.16
CA GLN A 166 -9.05 21.97 -8.90
C GLN A 166 -9.72 22.67 -10.10
N LYS A 167 -10.53 21.95 -10.88
CA LYS A 167 -11.41 22.59 -11.87
C LYS A 167 -12.73 22.95 -11.21
N HIS A 168 -12.80 24.08 -10.51
CA HIS A 168 -14.03 24.80 -10.11
C HIS A 168 -15.22 23.98 -9.51
N SER A 169 -15.02 22.71 -9.13
CA SER A 169 -16.08 21.73 -8.91
C SER A 169 -16.59 21.66 -7.47
N GLY A 170 -16.13 22.55 -6.57
CA GLY A 170 -16.54 22.57 -5.16
C GLY A 170 -16.05 21.39 -4.31
N ILE A 171 -15.55 20.29 -4.90
CA ILE A 171 -14.93 19.17 -4.21
C ILE A 171 -13.44 19.47 -4.02
N ILE A 172 -13.08 19.98 -2.84
CA ILE A 172 -11.69 20.36 -2.53
C ILE A 172 -10.82 19.10 -2.47
N ASP A 173 -11.25 18.08 -1.73
CA ASP A 173 -10.47 16.87 -1.56
C ASP A 173 -10.32 16.06 -2.86
N ASN A 174 -9.11 15.63 -3.15
CA ASN A 174 -8.80 14.79 -4.31
C ASN A 174 -8.63 13.30 -3.96
N CYS A 175 -8.82 12.92 -2.69
CA CYS A 175 -8.75 11.55 -2.23
C CYS A 175 -9.97 11.24 -1.35
N GLN A 176 -10.74 10.22 -1.73
CA GLN A 176 -11.95 9.79 -1.03
C GLN A 176 -11.78 8.32 -0.62
N LEU A 177 -11.92 8.01 0.66
CA LEU A 177 -11.75 6.66 1.19
C LEU A 177 -13.10 5.99 1.45
N SER A 178 -13.20 4.69 1.18
CA SER A 178 -14.41 3.89 1.38
C SER A 178 -14.11 2.55 2.07
N ASP A 179 -15.08 2.11 2.87
CA ASP A 179 -15.12 0.78 3.50
C ASP A 179 -15.89 -0.26 2.64
N TRP A 180 -16.38 0.14 1.47
CA TRP A 180 -17.11 -0.77 0.56
C TRP A 180 -16.15 -1.54 -0.34
N PRO A 181 -16.30 -2.87 -0.46
CA PRO A 181 -15.72 -3.62 -1.57
C PRO A 181 -16.28 -3.11 -2.89
N VAL A 182 -15.44 -2.94 -3.91
CA VAL A 182 -15.89 -2.39 -5.21
C VAL A 182 -16.94 -3.29 -5.87
N ARG A 183 -16.84 -4.61 -5.66
CA ARG A 183 -17.80 -5.60 -6.16
C ARG A 183 -19.22 -5.42 -5.60
N ASP A 184 -19.34 -4.83 -4.41
CA ASP A 184 -20.61 -4.62 -3.72
C ASP A 184 -21.16 -3.20 -3.93
N MET A 185 -20.47 -2.36 -4.72
CA MET A 185 -20.92 -1.00 -5.02
C MET A 185 -22.05 -1.01 -6.07
N ASP A 186 -23.20 -0.48 -5.70
CA ASP A 186 -24.30 -0.20 -6.60
C ASP A 186 -23.93 0.96 -7.56
N LYS A 187 -23.99 0.71 -8.87
CA LYS A 187 -23.57 1.68 -9.89
C LYS A 187 -24.42 2.95 -9.91
N GLU A 188 -25.70 2.87 -9.57
CA GLU A 188 -26.64 3.99 -9.63
C GLU A 188 -26.64 4.79 -8.33
N ARG A 189 -26.40 4.12 -7.20
CA ARG A 189 -26.51 4.71 -5.86
C ARG A 189 -25.18 5.12 -5.26
N HIS A 190 -24.10 4.40 -5.57
CA HIS A 190 -22.80 4.55 -4.93
C HIS A 190 -21.76 5.21 -5.83
N LEU A 191 -21.96 5.21 -7.14
CA LEU A 191 -20.98 5.70 -8.11
C LEU A 191 -21.49 6.94 -8.85
N ILE A 192 -20.58 7.87 -9.13
CA ILE A 192 -20.84 9.07 -9.93
C ILE A 192 -19.80 9.12 -11.04
N LEU A 193 -20.24 9.21 -12.30
CA LEU A 193 -19.36 9.42 -13.43
C LEU A 193 -18.65 10.78 -13.28
N ASP A 194 -17.31 10.74 -13.23
CA ASP A 194 -16.46 11.91 -13.13
C ASP A 194 -15.12 11.60 -13.81
N PRO A 195 -14.87 12.10 -15.04
CA PRO A 195 -13.66 11.79 -15.80
C PRO A 195 -12.35 12.23 -15.14
N ALA A 196 -12.40 13.03 -14.08
CA ALA A 196 -11.22 13.44 -13.34
C ALA A 196 -10.78 12.42 -12.27
N PHE A 197 -11.66 11.48 -11.90
CA PHE A 197 -11.42 10.50 -10.85
C PHE A 197 -11.30 9.09 -11.39
N ASP A 198 -10.45 8.29 -10.74
CA ASP A 198 -10.45 6.83 -10.87
C ASP A 198 -10.62 6.19 -9.48
N ILE A 199 -11.26 5.02 -9.43
CA ILE A 199 -11.43 4.20 -8.23
C ILE A 199 -10.39 3.09 -8.22
N PHE A 200 -9.76 2.92 -7.06
CA PHE A 200 -8.76 1.91 -6.76
C PHE A 200 -9.28 0.96 -5.70
N GLU A 201 -9.11 -0.33 -5.92
CA GLU A 201 -9.51 -1.41 -5.01
C GLU A 201 -8.29 -2.03 -4.36
N ARG A 202 -8.39 -2.36 -3.08
CA ARG A 202 -7.31 -3.03 -2.36
C ARG A 202 -7.22 -4.50 -2.77
N ALA A 203 -6.07 -4.90 -3.31
CA ALA A 203 -5.82 -6.23 -3.85
C ALA A 203 -5.49 -7.28 -2.79
N SER A 204 -4.91 -6.89 -1.65
CA SER A 204 -4.38 -7.84 -0.66
C SER A 204 -4.61 -7.41 0.78
N TYR A 205 -5.22 -8.29 1.56
CA TYR A 205 -5.20 -8.28 3.02
C TYR A 205 -4.46 -9.54 3.47
N GLY A 206 -3.22 -9.40 3.99
CA GLY A 206 -2.45 -10.54 4.53
C GLY A 206 -1.32 -11.12 3.66
N HIS A 207 -1.06 -10.55 2.48
CA HIS A 207 0.04 -10.97 1.61
C HIS A 207 0.80 -9.73 1.07
N GLY A 208 1.63 -9.13 1.91
CA GLY A 208 2.53 -8.01 1.52
C GLY A 208 1.94 -6.60 1.60
N CYS A 209 0.65 -6.46 1.92
CA CYS A 209 -0.08 -5.19 2.03
C CYS A 209 -0.70 -4.97 3.42
N GLU A 210 -0.10 -5.59 4.44
CA GLU A 210 -0.58 -5.58 5.81
C GLU A 210 -0.51 -4.19 6.44
N ILE A 211 -1.58 -3.82 7.14
CA ILE A 211 -1.61 -2.68 8.05
C ILE A 211 -0.78 -3.06 9.28
N GLN A 212 0.54 -2.91 9.20
CA GLN A 212 1.38 -2.97 10.39
C GLN A 212 1.57 -1.55 10.91
N PRO A 213 1.21 -1.25 12.17
CA PRO A 213 2.04 -0.33 12.93
C PRO A 213 3.38 -1.04 13.12
N ILE A 214 4.43 -0.57 12.44
CA ILE A 214 5.79 -1.04 12.70
C ILE A 214 6.11 -0.62 14.15
N VAL A 215 5.83 -1.49 15.11
CA VAL A 215 6.23 -1.29 16.51
C VAL A 215 7.68 -1.72 16.63
N ASP A 216 8.59 -0.90 16.12
CA ASP A 216 10.02 -1.15 16.20
C ASP A 216 10.54 -0.83 17.61
N ASN A 217 10.41 -1.81 18.52
CA ASN A 217 11.09 -1.76 19.81
C ASN A 217 12.58 -2.16 19.74
N LYS A 218 13.19 -2.26 18.54
CA LYS A 218 14.59 -2.71 18.45
C LYS A 218 15.42 -2.31 17.21
N HIS A 219 15.12 -1.21 16.53
CA HIS A 219 16.05 -0.65 15.53
C HIS A 219 16.76 0.59 16.05
N ASN A 220 17.75 0.34 16.91
CA ASN A 220 18.81 1.29 17.20
C ASN A 220 19.63 1.58 15.93
N LYS A 221 19.76 2.88 15.61
CA LYS A 221 20.78 3.53 14.76
C LYS A 221 20.64 3.34 13.22
N LYS A 222 20.14 4.41 12.58
CA LYS A 222 20.39 4.81 11.17
C LYS A 222 20.05 3.74 10.11
N SER A 223 18.78 3.34 9.99
CA SER A 223 18.29 2.72 8.75
C SER A 223 18.14 3.80 7.67
N VAL A 224 18.74 3.56 6.51
CA VAL A 224 18.58 4.43 5.35
C VAL A 224 17.20 4.13 4.76
N CYS A 225 16.38 5.15 4.61
CA CYS A 225 14.95 5.10 4.26
C CYS A 225 14.62 4.66 2.83
N TYR A 226 15.42 3.75 2.27
CA TYR A 226 15.27 3.22 0.93
C TYR A 226 15.18 1.71 1.00
N LEU A 227 14.18 1.14 0.35
CA LEU A 227 14.03 -0.29 0.13
C LEU A 227 14.74 -0.69 -1.16
N GLY A 228 15.48 -1.79 -1.11
CA GLY A 228 16.06 -2.41 -2.30
C GLY A 228 15.07 -3.37 -2.94
N TYR A 229 14.99 -3.36 -4.27
CA TYR A 229 14.27 -4.37 -5.03
C TYR A 229 15.16 -5.62 -5.01
N GLY A 230 14.71 -6.69 -4.37
CA GLY A 230 15.53 -7.85 -4.00
C GLY A 230 16.03 -8.74 -5.15
N SER A 231 16.13 -8.19 -6.35
CA SER A 231 16.71 -8.75 -7.56
C SER A 231 17.38 -7.62 -8.35
N PRO A 232 18.47 -7.88 -9.10
CA PRO A 232 19.11 -6.86 -9.93
C PRO A 232 18.13 -6.15 -10.86
N ALA A 233 18.11 -4.83 -10.76
CA ALA A 233 17.15 -3.98 -11.47
C ALA A 233 17.75 -2.61 -11.72
N LYS A 234 17.32 -1.97 -12.82
CA LYS A 234 17.83 -0.69 -13.27
C LYS A 234 16.70 0.22 -13.72
N LEU A 235 16.81 1.52 -13.44
CA LEU A 235 15.90 2.52 -14.00
C LEU A 235 16.02 2.55 -15.53
N LEU A 236 14.88 2.66 -16.19
CA LEU A 236 14.84 2.91 -17.63
C LEU A 236 15.10 4.39 -17.90
N THR A 237 15.69 4.71 -19.06
CA THR A 237 16.10 6.07 -19.42
C THR A 237 14.98 7.11 -19.24
N ALA A 238 13.73 6.75 -19.50
CA ALA A 238 12.57 7.64 -19.34
C ALA A 238 12.32 8.07 -17.87
N ALA A 239 12.70 7.24 -16.90
CA ALA A 239 12.54 7.52 -15.48
C ALA A 239 13.73 8.26 -14.86
N ILE A 240 14.89 8.29 -15.54
CA ILE A 240 16.12 8.91 -15.03
C ILE A 240 16.02 10.43 -15.19
N LYS A 241 16.10 11.15 -14.07
CA LYS A 241 16.12 12.62 -14.02
C LYS A 241 17.51 13.18 -13.77
N LYS A 242 18.37 12.44 -13.09
CA LYS A 242 19.72 12.88 -12.74
C LYS A 242 20.67 11.70 -12.70
N VAL A 243 21.92 11.94 -13.08
CA VAL A 243 22.96 10.92 -13.02
C VAL A 243 24.22 11.52 -12.44
N ILE A 244 24.84 10.82 -11.50
CA ILE A 244 26.11 11.22 -10.88
C ILE A 244 27.04 10.01 -10.75
N THR A 245 28.30 10.29 -10.45
CA THR A 245 29.30 9.25 -10.10
C THR A 245 29.56 9.29 -8.61
N VAL A 246 29.44 8.15 -7.95
CA VAL A 246 29.64 8.00 -6.50
C VAL A 246 30.48 6.76 -6.17
N PRO A 247 31.27 6.81 -5.09
CA PRO A 247 32.16 5.72 -4.72
C PRO A 247 31.45 4.49 -4.14
N SER A 248 30.20 4.62 -3.69
CA SER A 248 29.44 3.53 -3.07
C SER A 248 27.92 3.72 -3.17
N GLU A 249 27.18 2.63 -3.02
CA GLU A 249 25.71 2.64 -2.90
C GLU A 249 25.24 3.57 -1.76
N LEU A 250 25.92 3.53 -0.61
CA LEU A 250 25.59 4.38 0.54
C LEU A 250 25.73 5.87 0.21
N GLU A 251 26.70 6.22 -0.63
CA GLU A 251 26.88 7.59 -1.07
C GLU A 251 25.82 8.00 -2.11
N CYS A 252 25.41 7.08 -2.99
CA CYS A 252 24.25 7.28 -3.87
C CYS A 252 22.97 7.56 -3.05
N LYS A 253 22.75 6.81 -1.97
CA LYS A 253 21.64 7.02 -1.02
C LYS A 253 21.69 8.42 -0.39
N ARG A 254 22.87 8.85 0.08
CA ARG A 254 23.05 10.18 0.69
C ARG A 254 22.78 11.30 -0.30
N GLU A 255 23.30 11.20 -1.53
CA GLU A 255 23.09 12.21 -2.55
C GLU A 255 21.62 12.27 -3.00
N CYS A 256 20.95 11.13 -3.14
CA CYS A 256 19.50 11.12 -3.41
C CYS A 256 18.73 11.83 -2.29
N THR A 257 19.00 11.52 -1.02
CA THR A 257 18.41 12.24 0.12
C THR A 257 18.71 13.73 0.09
N ARG A 258 19.96 14.12 -0.22
CA ARG A 258 20.34 15.52 -0.34
C ARG A 258 19.55 16.22 -1.45
N PHE A 259 19.42 15.61 -2.62
CA PHE A 259 18.62 16.17 -3.72
C PHE A 259 17.16 16.35 -3.31
N ARG A 260 16.59 15.32 -2.71
CA ARG A 260 15.24 15.34 -2.17
C ARG A 260 15.00 16.48 -1.19
N ASP A 261 15.90 16.68 -0.23
CA ASP A 261 15.65 17.62 0.85
C ASP A 261 15.97 19.07 0.42
N THR A 262 17.06 19.24 -0.33
CA THR A 262 17.65 20.57 -0.55
C THR A 262 17.42 21.16 -1.95
N THR A 263 16.89 20.39 -2.90
CA THR A 263 16.77 20.85 -4.30
C THR A 263 15.33 20.79 -4.83
N PRO A 264 15.04 21.46 -5.96
CA PRO A 264 13.76 21.31 -6.66
C PRO A 264 13.53 19.90 -7.21
N PHE A 265 14.60 19.21 -7.59
CA PHE A 265 14.54 17.80 -7.99
C PHE A 265 14.39 16.94 -6.73
N LYS A 266 13.19 16.42 -6.51
CA LYS A 266 12.89 15.56 -5.37
C LYS A 266 13.25 14.11 -5.69
N CYS A 267 14.45 13.68 -5.32
CA CYS A 267 14.86 12.30 -5.57
C CYS A 267 14.12 11.34 -4.64
N TYR A 268 13.44 10.35 -5.22
CA TYR A 268 12.71 9.33 -4.49
C TYR A 268 13.14 7.90 -4.84
N SER A 269 13.92 7.70 -5.90
CA SER A 269 14.54 6.40 -6.18
C SER A 269 15.85 6.56 -6.96
N PHE A 270 16.67 5.51 -6.95
CA PHE A 270 17.91 5.47 -7.70
C PHE A 270 18.31 4.03 -8.07
N SER A 271 18.95 3.87 -9.24
CA SER A 271 19.72 2.68 -9.59
C SER A 271 21.21 2.92 -9.39
N TYR A 272 21.86 2.01 -8.65
CA TYR A 272 23.29 2.04 -8.38
C TYR A 272 24.02 0.90 -9.08
N GLY A 273 25.09 1.22 -9.80
CA GLY A 273 26.03 0.29 -10.43
C GLY A 273 27.34 0.17 -9.65
N SER A 274 27.82 -1.05 -9.37
CA SER A 274 29.07 -1.24 -8.61
C SER A 274 30.36 -0.92 -9.40
N ARG A 275 30.27 -0.61 -10.71
CA ARG A 275 31.45 -0.35 -11.56
C ARG A 275 31.98 1.08 -11.35
N LYS A 276 33.27 1.19 -10.99
CA LYS A 276 33.92 2.43 -10.52
C LYS A 276 34.18 3.51 -11.59
N ASN A 277 34.05 3.19 -12.88
CA ASN A 277 34.43 4.09 -14.00
C ASN A 277 33.25 4.54 -14.87
N THR A 278 32.01 4.44 -14.38
CA THR A 278 30.81 4.82 -15.12
C THR A 278 29.91 5.74 -14.29
N LEU A 279 29.04 6.49 -14.95
CA LEU A 279 27.87 7.13 -14.34
C LEU A 279 27.03 6.05 -13.65
N ASN A 280 27.23 5.89 -12.35
CA ASN A 280 26.84 4.69 -11.62
C ASN A 280 25.76 4.93 -10.57
N CYS A 281 25.22 6.15 -10.50
CA CYS A 281 24.11 6.49 -9.62
C CYS A 281 23.10 7.31 -10.44
N GLU A 282 22.10 6.60 -10.96
CA GLU A 282 21.01 7.15 -11.76
C GLU A 282 19.81 7.36 -10.83
N MET A 283 19.19 8.53 -10.87
CA MET A 283 18.18 8.96 -9.91
C MET A 283 16.87 9.33 -10.60
N SER A 284 15.77 9.08 -9.91
CA SER A 284 14.41 9.39 -10.35
C SER A 284 13.63 10.11 -9.25
N ASP A 285 12.64 10.86 -9.68
CA ASP A 285 11.62 11.52 -8.85
C ASP A 285 10.42 10.61 -8.55
N LEU A 286 10.49 9.33 -8.94
CA LEU A 286 9.46 8.35 -8.66
C LEU A 286 9.74 7.60 -7.35
N ASP A 287 8.76 7.52 -6.47
CA ASP A 287 8.85 6.71 -5.25
C ASP A 287 8.47 5.24 -5.48
N GLN A 288 8.49 4.43 -4.42
CA GLN A 288 8.16 3.01 -4.49
C GLN A 288 6.74 2.73 -5.05
N THR A 289 5.78 3.61 -4.77
CA THR A 289 4.38 3.47 -5.23
C THR A 289 4.24 3.78 -6.73
N GLU A 290 5.09 4.69 -7.23
CA GLU A 290 5.07 5.19 -8.60
C GLU A 290 5.92 4.34 -9.57
N LEU A 291 6.96 3.66 -9.08
CA LEU A 291 7.80 2.79 -9.91
C LEU A 291 7.01 1.58 -10.45
N LYS A 292 6.94 1.45 -11.78
CA LYS A 292 6.28 0.33 -12.47
C LYS A 292 7.28 -0.44 -13.32
N SER A 293 7.26 -1.77 -13.19
CA SER A 293 8.11 -2.66 -13.99
C SER A 293 7.82 -2.52 -15.49
N ASN A 294 8.85 -2.58 -16.33
CA ASN A 294 8.84 -2.40 -17.78
C ASN A 294 8.41 -1.00 -18.29
N LEU A 295 8.09 -0.08 -17.38
CA LEU A 295 7.78 1.32 -17.71
C LEU A 295 8.83 2.27 -17.12
N HIS A 296 9.11 2.14 -15.83
CA HIS A 296 10.04 2.98 -15.09
C HIS A 296 11.35 2.26 -14.77
N TYR A 297 11.30 0.95 -14.57
CA TYR A 297 12.48 0.12 -14.31
C TYR A 297 12.33 -1.25 -14.97
N ALA A 298 13.44 -1.94 -15.19
CA ALA A 298 13.44 -3.31 -15.65
C ALA A 298 14.43 -4.16 -14.84
N SER A 299 14.09 -5.44 -14.68
CA SER A 299 15.04 -6.44 -14.19
C SER A 299 16.19 -6.57 -15.18
N THR A 300 17.42 -6.67 -14.67
CA THR A 300 18.61 -6.80 -15.51
C THR A 300 19.34 -8.11 -15.20
N GLY A 301 19.94 -8.71 -16.23
CA GLY A 301 20.88 -9.83 -16.06
C GLY A 301 22.23 -9.38 -15.47
N ASP A 302 22.48 -8.07 -15.46
CA ASP A 302 23.67 -7.46 -14.87
C ASP A 302 23.53 -7.40 -13.34
N ARG A 303 24.25 -8.28 -12.64
CA ARG A 303 24.27 -8.34 -11.17
C ARG A 303 24.88 -7.11 -10.51
N ASP A 304 25.47 -6.21 -11.30
CA ASP A 304 26.12 -5.00 -10.80
C ASP A 304 25.14 -3.86 -10.51
N PHE A 305 23.89 -3.95 -10.98
CA PHE A 305 22.88 -2.90 -10.82
C PHE A 305 21.78 -3.26 -9.82
N TRP A 306 21.55 -2.35 -8.89
CA TRP A 306 20.54 -2.47 -7.84
C TRP A 306 19.64 -1.24 -7.80
N LEU A 307 18.33 -1.48 -7.75
CA LEU A 307 17.33 -0.43 -7.66
C LEU A 307 16.88 -0.24 -6.21
N PHE A 308 16.81 1.02 -5.80
CA PHE A 308 16.34 1.43 -4.49
C PHE A 308 15.28 2.51 -4.62
N ALA A 309 14.24 2.43 -3.81
CA ALA A 309 13.21 3.45 -3.74
C ALA A 309 12.97 3.86 -2.29
N TRP A 310 12.68 5.13 -2.11
CA TRP A 310 12.32 5.71 -0.83
C TRP A 310 11.12 4.95 -0.26
N ASN A 311 11.17 4.66 1.04
CA ASN A 311 10.12 3.96 1.77
C ASN A 311 9.14 4.99 2.37
N PRO A 312 8.00 5.32 1.73
CA PRO A 312 6.99 6.16 2.35
C PRO A 312 6.24 5.45 3.49
N PHE A 313 6.44 4.13 3.64
CA PHE A 313 5.78 3.30 4.64
C PHE A 313 6.50 3.31 6.00
N ASP A 314 7.77 3.74 6.07
CA ASP A 314 8.52 3.91 7.33
C ASP A 314 8.26 5.29 7.95
N TYR A 315 7.66 5.32 9.14
CA TYR A 315 7.32 6.56 9.85
C TYR A 315 8.55 7.32 10.38
N THR A 316 9.68 6.63 10.62
CA THR A 316 10.94 7.25 11.05
C THR A 316 11.63 8.00 9.93
N CYS A 317 11.24 7.68 8.70
CA CYS A 317 11.77 8.22 7.47
C CYS A 317 11.02 9.48 7.01
N ARG A 318 9.78 9.67 7.45
CA ARG A 318 8.98 10.85 7.10
C ARG A 318 9.67 12.15 7.53
N ASP A 319 9.58 13.19 6.70
CA ASP A 319 9.94 14.54 7.10
C ASP A 319 9.17 14.88 8.38
N LYS A 320 9.89 15.31 9.42
CA LYS A 320 9.28 15.94 10.60
C LYS A 320 8.63 17.24 10.13
N VAL A 321 7.41 17.16 9.60
CA VAL A 321 6.58 18.35 9.44
C VAL A 321 6.37 18.90 10.84
N THR A 322 6.79 20.13 11.04
CA THR A 322 6.62 20.94 12.25
C THR A 322 5.14 21.05 12.61
N THR A 323 4.62 20.07 13.33
CA THR A 323 3.44 20.25 14.18
C THR A 323 3.86 21.11 15.37
N VAL A 324 3.80 22.43 15.20
CA VAL A 324 3.71 23.37 16.32
C VAL A 324 2.42 24.16 16.15
N GLY A 325 1.33 23.57 16.63
CA GLY A 325 0.22 24.30 17.20
C GLY A 325 0.18 23.96 18.69
N GLY A 326 0.47 24.93 19.57
CA GLY A 326 0.27 24.72 21.00
C GLY A 326 1.01 25.65 21.97
N ALA A 327 0.95 26.97 21.78
CA ALA A 327 1.00 27.91 22.91
C ALA A 327 0.55 29.33 22.49
N GLY A 328 -0.66 29.72 22.91
CA GLY A 328 -1.10 31.11 23.17
C GLY A 328 -1.09 32.13 22.04
N GLY A 329 -2.28 32.58 21.61
CA GLY A 329 -2.42 33.88 20.93
C GLY A 329 -3.56 33.92 19.91
N ARG A 330 -4.53 34.80 20.16
CA ARG A 330 -5.70 35.08 19.33
C ARG A 330 -5.34 35.55 17.90
N ALA A 331 -6.18 35.13 16.95
CA ALA A 331 -6.53 35.81 15.69
C ALA A 331 -5.41 36.17 14.68
N ASN A 332 -5.46 35.60 13.48
CA ASN A 332 -6.13 36.27 12.35
C ASN A 332 -6.11 35.37 11.10
N ASN A 333 -7.27 35.27 10.44
CA ASN A 333 -7.42 34.72 9.10
C ASN A 333 -6.71 35.63 8.10
N ASN A 334 -5.48 35.31 7.71
CA ASN A 334 -4.93 35.69 6.41
C ASN A 334 -3.63 34.96 6.11
N ARG A 335 -3.65 33.94 5.24
CA ARG A 335 -2.46 33.53 4.48
C ARG A 335 -2.81 33.37 3.01
N ARG A 336 -2.93 34.56 2.42
CA ARG A 336 -2.69 34.95 1.03
C ARG A 336 -1.88 33.91 0.25
N MET A 337 -2.50 33.45 -0.84
CA MET A 337 -1.86 32.80 -1.98
C MET A 337 -0.75 33.69 -2.53
N ASP A 338 0.49 33.21 -2.54
CA ASP A 338 1.51 33.75 -3.43
C ASP A 338 1.46 32.97 -4.74
N ILE A 339 0.68 33.56 -5.65
CA ILE A 339 0.61 33.27 -7.08
C ILE A 339 2.01 33.53 -7.64
N PHE A 340 2.73 32.47 -8.06
CA PHE A 340 3.84 32.64 -8.98
C PHE A 340 3.26 33.07 -10.33
N LYS A 341 3.32 34.39 -10.61
CA LYS A 341 3.21 34.95 -11.94
C LYS A 341 4.42 34.48 -12.74
N GLU A 342 4.19 33.64 -13.74
CA GLU A 342 5.13 33.47 -14.84
C GLU A 342 5.32 34.83 -15.53
N THR A 343 6.58 35.28 -15.58
CA THR A 343 7.02 36.43 -16.37
C THR A 343 6.88 36.10 -17.85
N GLY A 344 6.01 36.85 -18.51
CA GLY A 344 5.73 36.72 -19.94
C GLY A 344 6.95 36.97 -20.82
N MET A 345 7.12 36.09 -21.79
CA MET A 345 8.02 36.25 -22.93
C MET A 345 7.44 37.33 -23.86
N GLN A 346 7.96 38.56 -23.77
CA GLN A 346 7.70 39.63 -24.74
C GLN A 346 8.43 39.30 -26.05
N ARG A 347 7.68 38.87 -27.08
CA ARG A 347 8.12 38.98 -28.47
C ARG A 347 7.90 40.42 -28.94
N LEU A 348 9.00 41.15 -29.09
CA LEU A 348 9.07 42.39 -29.84
C LEU A 348 9.06 42.07 -31.33
N TYR A 349 8.02 42.54 -32.04
CA TYR A 349 8.08 42.82 -33.47
C TYR A 349 7.29 44.11 -33.74
N SER A 350 8.01 45.15 -34.13
CA SER A 350 7.61 46.37 -34.87
C SER A 350 8.96 46.95 -35.33
N VAL A 351 9.25 47.14 -36.61
CA VAL A 351 8.53 47.88 -37.66
C VAL A 351 8.69 47.15 -38.99
#